data_AF-A0AAU0NSD2-F1
#
_entry.id   AF-A0AAU0NSD2-F1
#
_cell.length_a   1.000
_cell.length_b   1.000
_cell.length_c   1.000
_cell.angle_alpha   90.00
_cell.angle_beta   90.00
_cell.angle_gamma   90.00
#
_symmetry.space_group_name_H-M   'P 1'
#
loop_
_entity.id
_entity.type
_entity.pdbx_description
1 polymer ?
#
loop_
_entity_poly.entity_id
_entity_poly.type
_entity_poly.pdbx_seq_one_letter_code
_entity_poly.pdbx_strand_id
1 'polypeptide(L)'
;MKNFLISASVDIILIFASYFLFRKAISGPVRHRLYEKIFSSFAKFVIYIFVATVILTSIVAYISYRTRFISYLNIIAPAAVSILVGFFMSTVPTRGEGDNKNNF
;
A
#
# COMPACT_ATOMS: atom_id res chain seq x y z
N MET A 1 11.03 23.14 5.99
CA MET A 1 11.49 21.73 6.11
C MET A 1 10.87 20.98 7.28
N LYS A 2 10.59 21.60 8.44
CA LYS A 2 9.94 20.91 9.58
C LYS A 2 8.62 20.22 9.21
N ASN A 3 7.72 20.91 8.50
CA ASN A 3 6.42 20.33 8.11
C ASN A 3 6.56 19.13 7.16
N PHE A 4 7.56 19.14 6.29
CA PHE A 4 7.87 18.02 5.42
C PHE A 4 8.35 16.80 6.22
N LEU A 5 9.27 16.98 7.17
CA LEU A 5 9.77 15.89 8.01
C LEU A 5 8.68 15.28 8.89
N ILE A 6 7.77 16.12 9.41
CA ILE A 6 6.62 15.67 10.18
C ILE A 6 5.67 14.85 9.28
N SER A 7 5.33 15.36 8.09
CA SER A 7 4.47 14.64 7.14
C SER A 7 5.08 13.29 6.75
N ALA A 8 6.37 13.26 6.40
CA ALA A 8 7.06 12.03 6.04
C ALA A 8 7.09 11.01 7.20
N SER A 9 7.28 11.47 8.44
CA SER A 9 7.21 10.60 9.62
C SER A 9 5.81 10.03 9.81
N VAL A 10 4.77 10.83 9.61
CA VAL A 10 3.37 10.39 9.68
C VAL A 10 3.07 9.37 8.58
N ASP A 11 3.57 9.57 7.36
CA ASP A 11 3.42 8.62 6.26
C ASP A 11 4.06 7.26 6.59
N ILE A 12 5.25 7.24 7.18
CA ILE A 12 5.89 6.00 7.65
C ILE A 12 5.00 5.28 8.67
N ILE A 13 4.49 6.01 9.68
CA ILE A 13 3.57 5.44 10.67
C ILE A 13 2.33 4.87 9.99
N LEU A 14 1.78 5.58 9.00
CA LEU A 14 0.61 5.16 8.25
C LEU A 14 0.87 3.89 7.43
N ILE A 15 2.03 3.76 6.80
CA ILE A 15 2.45 2.53 6.09
C ILE A 15 2.40 1.34 7.04
N PHE A 16 3.03 1.45 8.22
CA PHE A 16 3.04 0.35 9.19
C PHE A 16 1.64 0.06 9.75
N ALA A 17 0.86 1.10 10.07
CA ALA A 17 -0.51 0.93 10.53
C ALA A 17 -1.36 0.18 9.49
N SER A 18 -1.28 0.59 8.22
CA SER A 18 -1.94 -0.10 7.10
C SER A 18 -1.44 -1.53 6.93
N TYR A 19 -0.13 -1.77 7.01
CA TYR A 19 0.44 -3.12 6.95
C TYR A 19 -0.20 -4.04 8.00
N PHE A 20 -0.25 -3.63 9.27
CA PHE A 20 -0.83 -4.44 10.33
C PHE A 20 -2.33 -4.63 10.16
N LEU A 21 -3.05 -3.60 9.69
CA LEU A 21 -4.48 -3.68 9.38
C LEU A 21 -4.74 -4.72 8.28
N PHE A 22 -4.07 -4.62 7.13
CA PHE A 22 -4.29 -5.56 6.03
C PHE A 22 -3.80 -6.97 6.33
N ARG A 23 -2.71 -7.11 7.11
CA ARG A 23 -2.24 -8.42 7.57
C ARG A 23 -3.28 -9.13 8.44
N LYS A 24 -4.03 -8.40 9.26
CA LYS A 24 -5.12 -8.93 10.09
C LYS A 24 -6.42 -9.11 9.29
N ALA A 25 -6.73 -8.20 8.37
CA ALA A 25 -7.97 -8.24 7.58
C ALA A 25 -7.96 -9.31 6.48
N ILE A 26 -6.79 -9.63 5.91
CA ILE A 26 -6.65 -10.56 4.79
C ILE A 26 -5.95 -11.85 5.26
N SER A 27 -6.61 -12.99 5.02
CA SER A 27 -6.08 -14.31 5.39
C SER A 27 -4.78 -14.64 4.63
N GLY A 28 -3.89 -15.40 5.26
CA GLY A 28 -2.59 -15.80 4.70
C GLY A 28 -2.66 -16.38 3.28
N PRO A 29 -3.54 -17.35 2.99
CA PRO A 29 -3.66 -17.94 1.66
C PRO A 29 -4.11 -16.94 0.58
N VAL A 30 -4.90 -15.93 0.94
CA VAL A 30 -5.32 -14.88 0.01
C VAL A 30 -4.17 -13.91 -0.24
N ARG A 31 -3.43 -13.51 0.80
CA ARG A 31 -2.25 -12.64 0.65
C ARG A 31 -1.17 -13.27 -0.22
N HIS A 32 -0.92 -14.57 -0.05
CA HIS A 32 0.03 -15.30 -0.87
C HIS A 32 -0.39 -15.35 -2.35
N ARG A 33 -1.64 -15.71 -2.64
CA ARG A 33 -2.17 -15.66 -4.03
C ARG A 33 -2.09 -14.26 -4.65
N LEU A 34 -2.36 -13.21 -3.87
CA LEU A 34 -2.20 -11.83 -4.32
C LEU A 34 -0.73 -11.51 -4.64
N TYR A 35 0.18 -11.92 -3.76
CA TYR A 35 1.61 -11.73 -3.95
C TYR A 35 2.11 -12.41 -5.23
N GLU A 36 1.80 -13.68 -5.44
CA GLU A 36 2.20 -14.41 -6.65
C GLU A 36 1.68 -13.72 -7.92
N LYS A 37 0.43 -13.27 -7.91
CA LYS A 37 -0.17 -12.58 -9.06
C LYS A 37 0.50 -11.25 -9.35
N ILE A 38 0.75 -10.45 -8.31
CA ILE A 38 1.32 -9.10 -8.39
C ILE A 38 2.81 -9.15 -8.75
N PHE A 39 3.57 -10.06 -8.13
CA PHE A 39 5.03 -10.15 -8.23
C PHE A 39 5.51 -11.22 -9.24
N SER A 40 4.61 -11.86 -9.99
CA SER A 40 4.95 -12.85 -11.03
C SER A 40 5.99 -12.37 -12.06
N SER A 41 6.02 -11.07 -12.35
CA SER A 41 6.99 -10.45 -13.25
C SER A 41 7.28 -9.03 -12.77
N PHE A 42 8.57 -8.68 -12.70
CA PHE A 42 8.99 -7.34 -12.30
C PHE A 42 8.39 -6.25 -13.20
N ALA A 43 8.35 -6.46 -14.52
CA ALA A 43 7.74 -5.50 -15.45
C ALA A 43 6.23 -5.31 -15.19
N LYS A 44 5.49 -6.41 -15.00
CA LYS A 44 4.06 -6.34 -14.66
C LYS A 44 3.83 -5.66 -13.32
N PHE A 45 4.66 -5.96 -12.33
CA PHE A 45 4.63 -5.34 -11.01
C PHE A 45 4.79 -3.81 -11.10
N VAL A 46 5.80 -3.35 -11.82
CA VAL A 46 6.04 -1.91 -12.04
C VAL A 46 4.83 -1.25 -12.71
N ILE A 47 4.27 -1.88 -13.75
CA ILE A 47 3.08 -1.35 -14.44
C ILE A 47 1.87 -1.31 -13.49
N TYR A 48 1.63 -2.37 -12.71
CA TYR A 48 0.50 -2.41 -11.78
C TYR A 48 0.62 -1.34 -10.69
N ILE A 49 1.80 -1.14 -10.11
CA ILE A 49 2.02 -0.06 -9.14
C ILE A 49 1.83 1.31 -9.79
N PHE A 50 2.40 1.52 -10.99
CA PHE A 50 2.25 2.78 -11.69
C PHE A 50 0.78 3.11 -11.98
N VAL A 51 0.03 2.16 -12.55
CA VAL A 51 -1.40 2.35 -12.83
C VAL A 51 -2.19 2.56 -11.55
N ALA A 52 -1.95 1.77 -10.50
CA ALA A 52 -2.65 1.92 -9.22
C ALA A 52 -2.38 3.28 -8.55
N THR A 53 -1.14 3.75 -8.57
CA THR A 53 -0.76 5.05 -8.00
C THR A 53 -1.32 6.22 -8.79
N VAL A 54 -1.32 6.15 -10.13
CA VAL A 54 -1.95 7.15 -10.99
C VAL A 54 -3.45 7.22 -10.71
N ILE A 55 -4.15 6.08 -10.74
CA ILE A 55 -5.60 6.03 -10.46
C ILE A 55 -5.91 6.61 -9.07
N LEU A 56 -5.18 6.17 -8.05
CA LEU A 56 -5.40 6.63 -6.68
C LEU A 56 -5.16 8.13 -6.54
N THR A 57 -4.08 8.64 -7.11
CA THR A 57 -3.75 10.07 -7.06
C THR A 57 -4.77 10.91 -7.84
N SER A 58 -5.23 10.44 -8.99
CA SER A 58 -6.30 11.10 -9.76
C SER A 58 -7.62 11.14 -8.99
N ILE A 59 -7.99 10.06 -8.29
CA ILE A 59 -9.18 10.03 -7.44
C ILE A 59 -9.04 11.03 -6.29
N VAL A 60 -7.92 11.01 -5.58
CA VAL A 60 -7.64 11.94 -4.46
C VAL A 60 -7.66 13.38 -4.94
N ALA A 61 -7.04 13.66 -6.10
CA ALA A 61 -7.07 14.98 -6.71
C ALA A 61 -8.49 15.40 -7.02
N TYR A 62 -9.25 14.58 -7.75
CA TYR A 62 -10.64 14.86 -8.10
C TYR A 62 -11.51 15.18 -6.86
N ILE A 63 -11.41 14.37 -5.81
CA ILE A 63 -12.12 14.60 -4.55
C ILE A 63 -11.69 15.95 -3.95
N SER A 64 -10.39 16.21 -3.85
CA SER A 64 -9.82 17.43 -3.25
C SER A 64 -10.23 18.69 -4.01
N TYR A 65 -10.28 18.64 -5.34
CA TYR A 65 -10.80 19.71 -6.18
C TYR A 65 -12.28 19.97 -5.88
N ARG A 66 -13.10 18.91 -5.81
CA ARG A 66 -14.53 19.03 -5.55
C ARG A 66 -14.86 19.58 -4.17
N THR A 67 -14.07 19.21 -3.15
CA THR A 67 -14.27 19.63 -1.76
C THR A 67 -13.52 20.91 -1.38
N ARG A 68 -12.83 21.56 -2.33
CA ARG A 68 -11.99 22.76 -2.11
C ARG A 68 -10.82 22.55 -1.12
N PHE A 69 -10.38 21.29 -0.91
CA PHE A 69 -9.24 20.95 -0.05
C PHE A 69 -7.90 20.90 -0.81
N ILE A 70 -7.79 21.61 -1.93
CA ILE A 70 -6.61 21.54 -2.82
C ILE A 70 -5.30 21.93 -2.13
N SER A 71 -5.36 22.82 -1.14
CA SER A 71 -4.20 23.24 -0.35
C SER A 71 -3.57 22.09 0.43
N TYR A 72 -4.32 21.00 0.67
CA TYR A 72 -3.88 19.81 1.39
C TYR A 72 -3.53 18.63 0.47
N LEU A 73 -3.59 18.81 -0.85
CA LEU A 73 -3.30 17.74 -1.82
C LEU A 73 -1.92 17.09 -1.56
N ASN A 74 -0.92 17.91 -1.23
CA ASN A 74 0.45 17.48 -0.93
C ASN A 74 0.59 16.69 0.38
N ILE A 75 -0.47 16.56 1.17
CA ILE A 75 -0.52 15.73 2.38
C ILE A 75 -1.43 14.52 2.15
N ILE A 76 -2.62 14.74 1.57
CA ILE A 76 -3.62 13.69 1.38
C ILE A 76 -3.16 12.67 0.32
N ALA A 77 -2.56 13.11 -0.78
CA ALA A 77 -2.10 12.20 -1.82
C ALA A 77 -0.97 11.27 -1.34
N PRO A 78 0.12 11.76 -0.70
CA PRO A 78 1.13 10.90 -0.08
C PRO A 78 0.56 9.96 0.99
N ALA A 79 -0.39 10.42 1.81
CA ALA A 79 -1.03 9.59 2.82
C ALA A 79 -1.84 8.43 2.17
N ALA A 80 -2.60 8.71 1.11
CA ALA A 80 -3.33 7.67 0.38
C ALA A 80 -2.37 6.64 -0.26
N VAL A 81 -1.28 7.12 -0.87
CA VAL A 81 -0.24 6.23 -1.43
C VAL A 81 0.43 5.40 -0.33
N SER A 82 0.66 5.96 0.86
CA SER A 82 1.21 5.25 2.02
C SER A 82 0.33 4.06 2.44
N ILE A 83 -0.99 4.20 2.40
CA ILE A 83 -1.93 3.09 2.64
C ILE A 83 -1.76 2.00 1.58
N LEU A 84 -1.63 2.38 0.32
CA LEU A 84 -1.41 1.45 -0.80
C LEU A 84 -0.07 0.70 -0.65
N VAL A 85 0.99 1.39 -0.24
CA VAL A 85 2.30 0.78 0.06
C VAL A 85 2.18 -0.22 1.21
N GLY A 86 1.50 0.15 2.31
CA GLY A 86 1.24 -0.76 3.43
C GLY A 86 0.44 -2.01 3.02
N PHE A 87 -0.52 -1.86 2.10
CA PHE A 87 -1.23 -2.99 1.49
C PHE A 87 -0.28 -3.92 0.74
N PHE A 88 0.54 -3.40 -0.18
CA PHE A 88 1.51 -4.23 -0.92
C PHE A 88 2.52 -4.90 0.03
N MET A 89 2.99 -4.20 1.06
CA MET A 89 3.87 -4.78 2.06
C MET A 89 3.19 -5.94 2.81
N SER A 90 1.88 -5.87 3.06
CA SER A 90 1.13 -6.92 3.75
C SER A 90 0.98 -8.20 2.94
N THR A 91 1.04 -8.14 1.61
CA THR A 91 0.91 -9.32 0.75
C THR A 91 2.18 -10.18 0.77
N VAL A 92 3.33 -9.59 1.10
CA VAL A 92 4.61 -10.30 1.19
C VAL A 92 4.49 -11.47 2.18
N PRO A 93 4.79 -12.70 1.75
CA PRO A 93 4.74 -13.87 2.63
C PRO A 93 5.79 -13.74 3.74
N THR A 94 5.35 -13.81 4.99
CA THR A 94 6.23 -13.70 6.17
C THR A 94 6.67 -15.07 6.72
N ARG A 95 6.12 -16.16 6.18
CA ARG A 95 6.53 -17.55 6.47
C ARG A 95 6.91 -18.18 5.14
N GLY A 96 8.03 -18.90 5.11
CA GLY A 96 8.43 -19.66 3.93
C GLY A 96 7.40 -20.73 3.61
N GLU A 97 7.27 -21.09 2.34
CA GLU A 97 6.34 -22.12 1.83
C GLU A 97 6.51 -23.51 2.49
N GLY A 98 7.57 -23.72 3.29
CA GLY A 98 7.89 -24.98 3.96
C GLY A 98 7.27 -25.21 5.35
N ASP A 99 6.71 -24.19 6.01
CA ASP A 99 6.36 -24.29 7.44
C ASP A 99 5.05 -25.06 7.74
N ASN A 100 4.33 -25.50 6.71
CA ASN A 100 3.08 -26.26 6.83
C ASN A 100 3.13 -27.65 6.16
N LYS A 101 4.30 -28.14 5.75
CA LYS A 101 4.41 -29.44 5.06
C LYS A 101 4.80 -30.62 5.95
N ASN A 102 5.06 -30.41 7.24
CA ASN A 102 5.38 -31.48 8.19
C ASN A 102 4.41 -31.44 9.37
N ASN A 103 3.29 -32.16 9.24
CA ASN A 103 2.58 -32.82 10.35
C ASN A 103 1.63 -33.85 9.69
N PHE A 104 2.24 -34.91 9.15
CA PHE A 104 1.62 -36.22 9.04
C PHE A 104 2.01 -37.01 10.29
#